data_AF-A0A8E2VJ63-F1
#
_entry.id   AF-A0A8E2VJ63-F1
#
_cell.length_a   1.000
_cell.length_b   1.000
_cell.length_c   1.000
_cell.angle_alpha   90.00
_cell.angle_beta   90.00
_cell.angle_gamma   90.00
#
_symmetry.space_group_name_H-M   'P 1'
#
loop_
_entity.id
_entity.type
_entity.pdbx_description
1 polymer ?
#
loop_
_entity_poly.entity_id
_entity_poly.type
_entity_poly.pdbx_seq_one_letter_code
_entity_poly.pdbx_strand_id
1 'polypeptide(L)'
;MVRELDDCGLVIAQGQENAARRDLTFIERANFARQMRDAGYDRKIICDALHVDKILISQMLSVADRVLIEVIGSAPGIGRDRWLALADKLKGRDLADRAVGESSDARFEAVMAALAQPRPPAPRPRIVTVADGRALAEVARKRGRTVLSVDNGVSAGFEKWLVENLAHLHGDWQDGRED
;
A
#
# COMPACT_ATOMS: atom_id res chain seq x y z
N MET A 1 15.36 -11.20 -46.06
CA MET A 1 14.28 -11.37 -45.05
C MET A 1 14.60 -12.38 -43.94
N VAL A 2 15.70 -13.14 -44.02
CA VAL A 2 16.13 -14.10 -42.96
C VAL A 2 17.02 -13.46 -41.87
N ARG A 3 17.41 -12.18 -42.03
CA ARG A 3 18.32 -11.47 -41.10
C ARG A 3 17.65 -10.85 -39.87
N GLU A 4 16.37 -10.46 -39.93
CA GLU A 4 15.70 -9.80 -38.79
C GLU A 4 15.29 -10.78 -37.67
N LEU A 5 15.30 -12.09 -37.95
CA LEU A 5 15.05 -13.14 -36.94
C LEU A 5 16.30 -13.49 -36.12
N ASP A 6 17.51 -13.13 -36.60
CA ASP A 6 18.79 -13.49 -35.97
C ASP A 6 19.15 -12.53 -34.82
N ASP A 7 19.01 -11.21 -35.04
CA ASP A 7 19.29 -10.19 -34.03
C ASP A 7 18.38 -10.30 -32.80
N CYS A 8 17.15 -10.75 -33.00
CA CYS A 8 16.15 -10.85 -31.94
C CYS A 8 16.29 -12.14 -31.12
N GLY A 9 16.72 -13.24 -31.76
CA GLY A 9 17.14 -14.46 -31.07
C GLY A 9 18.34 -14.21 -30.14
N LEU A 10 19.24 -13.30 -30.53
CA LEU A 10 20.37 -12.88 -29.72
C LEU A 10 19.92 -12.07 -28.48
N VAL A 11 18.94 -11.18 -28.61
CA VAL A 11 18.36 -10.43 -27.47
C VAL A 11 17.63 -11.36 -26.50
N ILE A 12 16.90 -12.36 -27.01
CA ILE A 12 16.28 -13.38 -26.16
C ILE A 12 17.36 -14.22 -25.48
N ALA A 13 18.39 -14.68 -26.19
CA ALA A 13 19.48 -15.46 -25.61
C ALA A 13 20.24 -14.66 -24.54
N GLN A 14 20.53 -13.38 -24.79
CA GLN A 14 21.16 -12.46 -23.83
C GLN A 14 20.23 -12.16 -22.65
N GLY A 15 18.93 -12.01 -22.89
CA GLY A 15 17.90 -11.81 -21.87
C GLY A 15 17.72 -13.04 -20.98
N GLN A 16 17.75 -14.24 -21.57
CA GLN A 16 17.73 -15.51 -20.86
C GLN A 16 19.04 -15.75 -20.09
N GLU A 17 20.18 -15.41 -20.68
CA GLU A 17 21.48 -15.51 -20.02
C GLU A 17 21.58 -14.52 -18.83
N ASN A 18 20.99 -13.33 -18.95
CA ASN A 18 20.87 -12.37 -17.85
C ASN A 18 19.84 -12.78 -16.79
N ALA A 19 18.69 -13.34 -17.20
CA ALA A 19 17.67 -13.85 -16.30
C ALA A 19 18.11 -15.11 -15.53
N ALA A 20 19.01 -15.91 -16.12
CA ALA A 20 19.60 -17.08 -15.48
C ALA A 20 20.79 -16.72 -14.58
N ARG A 21 21.48 -15.60 -14.84
CA ARG A 21 22.63 -15.13 -14.03
C ARG A 21 22.24 -14.21 -12.88
N ARG A 22 21.09 -13.53 -12.97
CA ARG A 22 20.56 -12.63 -11.94
C ARG A 22 19.09 -12.95 -11.70
N ASP A 23 18.70 -13.13 -10.44
CA ASP A 23 17.29 -13.20 -10.04
C ASP A 23 16.62 -11.87 -10.38
N LEU A 24 16.11 -11.74 -11.61
CA LEU A 24 15.42 -10.54 -12.06
C LEU A 24 14.25 -10.26 -11.12
N THR A 25 14.14 -9.01 -10.72
CA THR A 25 13.01 -8.52 -9.95
C THR A 25 11.72 -8.73 -10.74
N PHE A 26 10.58 -8.77 -10.03
CA PHE A 26 9.28 -8.93 -10.68
C PHE A 26 9.07 -7.88 -11.79
N ILE A 27 9.46 -6.63 -11.55
CA ILE A 27 9.25 -5.55 -12.52
C ILE A 27 10.18 -5.64 -13.72
N GLU A 28 11.41 -6.14 -13.56
CA GLU A 28 12.32 -6.38 -14.68
C GLU A 28 11.79 -7.49 -15.58
N ARG A 29 11.28 -8.59 -15.00
CA ARG A 29 10.61 -9.66 -15.76
C ARG A 29 9.37 -9.13 -16.49
N ALA A 30 8.59 -8.28 -15.83
CA ALA A 30 7.41 -7.65 -16.44
C ALA A 30 7.79 -6.71 -17.60
N ASN A 31 8.87 -5.93 -17.45
CA ASN A 31 9.37 -5.08 -18.52
C ASN A 31 9.90 -5.90 -19.70
N PHE A 32 10.58 -7.02 -19.43
CA PHE A 32 11.04 -7.93 -20.48
C PHE A 32 9.86 -8.56 -21.23
N ALA A 33 8.82 -9.00 -20.52
CA ALA A 33 7.58 -9.47 -21.14
C ALA A 33 6.93 -8.40 -22.03
N ARG A 34 6.91 -7.14 -21.57
CA ARG A 34 6.41 -5.98 -22.33
C ARG A 34 7.21 -5.78 -23.62
N GLN A 35 8.53 -5.78 -23.54
CA GLN A 35 9.41 -5.62 -24.70
C GLN A 35 9.22 -6.74 -25.73
N MET A 36 9.11 -8.00 -25.29
CA MET A 36 8.82 -9.11 -26.22
C MET A 36 7.44 -8.97 -26.87
N ARG A 37 6.41 -8.57 -26.12
CA ARG A 37 5.08 -8.29 -26.70
C ARG A 37 5.16 -7.18 -27.75
N ASP A 38 5.82 -6.08 -27.43
CA ASP A 38 5.91 -4.90 -28.30
C ASP A 38 6.77 -5.19 -29.56
N ALA A 39 7.69 -6.15 -29.47
CA ALA A 39 8.43 -6.71 -30.61
C ALA A 39 7.61 -7.71 -31.45
N GLY A 40 6.35 -7.99 -31.10
CA GLY A 40 5.45 -8.84 -31.88
C GLY A 40 5.52 -10.34 -31.57
N TYR A 41 6.17 -10.75 -30.48
CA TYR A 41 6.24 -12.16 -30.10
C TYR A 41 4.91 -12.69 -29.59
N ASP A 42 4.60 -13.93 -29.99
CA ASP A 42 3.44 -14.64 -29.48
C ASP A 42 3.53 -14.87 -27.97
N ARG A 43 2.38 -14.81 -27.32
CA ARG A 43 2.27 -14.97 -25.86
C ARG A 43 2.87 -16.29 -25.36
N LYS A 44 2.81 -17.36 -26.17
CA LYS A 44 3.41 -18.66 -25.83
C LYS A 44 4.93 -18.55 -25.71
N ILE A 45 5.59 -17.87 -26.66
CA ILE A 45 7.04 -17.64 -26.67
C ILE A 45 7.45 -16.83 -25.43
N ILE A 46 6.67 -15.81 -25.07
CA ILE A 46 6.89 -14.99 -23.87
C ILE A 46 6.83 -15.85 -22.59
N CYS A 47 5.82 -16.73 -22.47
CA CYS A 47 5.70 -17.66 -21.34
C CYS A 47 6.91 -18.59 -21.24
N ASP A 48 7.30 -19.19 -22.37
CA ASP A 48 8.41 -20.13 -22.46
C ASP A 48 9.74 -19.43 -22.12
N ALA A 49 9.94 -18.21 -22.63
CA ALA A 49 11.15 -17.42 -22.40
C ALA A 49 11.36 -17.09 -20.91
N LEU A 50 10.27 -16.75 -20.20
CA LEU A 50 10.28 -16.36 -18.79
C LEU A 50 10.01 -17.51 -17.81
N HIS A 51 9.75 -18.73 -18.31
CA HIS A 51 9.34 -19.90 -17.53
C HIS A 51 8.16 -19.61 -16.58
N VAL A 52 7.09 -19.01 -17.11
CA VAL A 52 5.90 -18.63 -16.34
C VAL A 52 4.62 -18.96 -17.08
N ASP A 53 3.54 -19.11 -16.32
CA ASP A 53 2.23 -19.35 -16.89
C ASP A 53 1.62 -18.10 -17.55
N LYS A 54 0.56 -18.34 -18.33
CA LYS A 54 -0.18 -17.31 -19.07
C LYS A 54 -0.86 -16.28 -18.14
N ILE A 55 -1.27 -16.68 -16.94
CA ILE A 55 -1.93 -15.80 -15.97
C ILE A 55 -0.92 -14.77 -15.46
N LEU A 56 0.28 -15.22 -15.08
CA LEU A 56 1.34 -14.37 -14.59
C LEU A 56 1.85 -13.40 -15.66
N ILE A 57 2.02 -13.85 -16.92
CA ILE A 57 2.32 -12.95 -18.04
C ILE A 57 1.24 -11.87 -18.20
N SER A 58 -0.04 -12.22 -17.99
CA SER A 58 -1.13 -11.25 -18.07
C SER A 58 -1.04 -10.18 -16.99
N GLN A 59 -0.73 -10.57 -15.77
CA GLN A 59 -0.53 -9.65 -14.66
C GLN A 59 0.71 -8.79 -14.88
N MET A 60 1.83 -9.39 -15.30
CA MET A 60 3.07 -8.69 -15.62
C MET A 60 2.87 -7.59 -16.66
N LEU A 61 2.25 -7.92 -17.80
CA LEU A 61 1.96 -6.93 -18.85
C LEU A 61 1.03 -5.82 -18.33
N SER A 62 -0.03 -6.18 -17.60
CA SER A 62 -0.94 -5.19 -17.01
C SER A 62 -0.24 -4.23 -16.04
N VAL A 63 0.76 -4.69 -15.30
CA VAL A 63 1.57 -3.82 -14.43
C VAL A 63 2.50 -2.97 -15.28
N ALA A 64 3.24 -3.58 -16.21
CA ALA A 64 4.26 -2.91 -16.99
C ALA A 64 3.72 -1.77 -17.87
N ASP A 65 2.46 -1.86 -18.30
CA ASP A 65 1.80 -0.81 -19.09
C ASP A 65 1.35 0.40 -18.25
N ARG A 66 1.31 0.27 -16.91
CA ARG A 66 0.69 1.28 -16.02
C ARG A 66 1.67 1.96 -15.08
N VAL A 67 2.84 1.38 -14.85
CA VAL A 67 3.78 1.84 -13.84
C VAL A 67 5.01 2.49 -14.47
N LEU A 68 5.64 3.40 -13.71
CA LEU A 68 6.75 4.24 -14.14
C LEU A 68 8.09 3.50 -14.01
N ILE A 69 8.24 2.38 -14.73
CA ILE A 69 9.40 1.46 -14.58
C ILE A 69 10.73 2.19 -14.76
N GLU A 70 10.83 3.05 -15.78
CA GLU A 70 12.07 3.76 -16.12
C GLU A 70 12.51 4.75 -15.03
N VAL A 71 11.54 5.33 -14.30
CA VAL A 71 11.80 6.32 -13.25
C VAL A 71 12.02 5.65 -11.89
N ILE A 72 11.25 4.60 -11.58
CA ILE A 72 11.38 3.87 -10.32
C ILE A 72 12.61 2.94 -10.33
N GLY A 73 12.82 2.18 -11.39
CA GLY A 73 13.85 1.14 -11.48
C GLY A 73 13.38 -0.23 -10.99
N SER A 74 14.33 -1.13 -10.72
CA SER A 74 14.08 -2.55 -10.43
C SER A 74 13.39 -2.83 -9.09
N ALA A 75 13.62 -1.98 -8.09
CA ALA A 75 13.05 -2.06 -6.75
C ALA A 75 13.07 -3.49 -6.13
N PRO A 76 14.26 -4.06 -5.87
CA PRO A 76 14.41 -5.47 -5.47
C PRO A 76 13.71 -5.85 -4.16
N GLY A 77 13.49 -4.92 -3.23
CA GLY A 77 12.72 -5.18 -2.01
C GLY A 77 11.20 -5.20 -2.24
N ILE A 78 10.73 -4.87 -3.44
CA ILE A 78 9.31 -4.71 -3.75
C ILE A 78 8.78 -5.93 -4.50
N GLY A 79 7.98 -6.73 -3.81
CA GLY A 79 7.31 -7.89 -4.39
C GLY A 79 6.13 -7.56 -5.32
N ARG A 80 5.66 -8.58 -6.04
CA ARG A 80 4.55 -8.51 -7.01
C ARG A 80 3.32 -7.78 -6.49
N ASP A 81 2.84 -8.13 -5.31
CA ASP A 81 1.55 -7.64 -4.81
C ASP A 81 1.57 -6.12 -4.56
N ARG A 82 2.75 -5.58 -4.18
CA ARG A 82 2.94 -4.12 -4.04
C ARG A 82 2.95 -3.43 -5.41
N TRP A 83 3.56 -4.03 -6.43
CA TRP A 83 3.52 -3.51 -7.80
C TRP A 83 2.11 -3.50 -8.39
N LEU A 84 1.31 -4.54 -8.14
CA LEU A 84 -0.10 -4.57 -8.49
C LEU A 84 -0.88 -3.46 -7.78
N ALA A 85 -0.68 -3.31 -6.47
CA ALA A 85 -1.32 -2.25 -5.70
C ALA A 85 -0.94 -0.84 -6.20
N LEU A 86 0.30 -0.65 -6.64
CA LEU A 86 0.74 0.59 -7.27
C LEU A 86 0.00 0.84 -8.59
N ALA A 87 -0.04 -0.15 -9.48
CA ALA A 87 -0.73 -0.05 -10.77
C ALA A 87 -2.22 0.28 -10.61
N ASP A 88 -2.89 -0.35 -9.63
CA ASP A 88 -4.31 -0.10 -9.33
C ASP A 88 -4.55 1.29 -8.73
N LYS A 89 -3.61 1.80 -7.93
CA LYS A 89 -3.70 3.13 -7.34
C LYS A 89 -3.39 4.23 -8.33
N LEU A 90 -2.42 4.05 -9.22
CA LEU A 90 -1.99 5.06 -10.20
C LEU A 90 -3.17 5.55 -11.05
N LYS A 91 -4.01 4.64 -11.55
CA LYS A 91 -5.19 4.96 -12.38
C LYS A 91 -4.88 5.96 -13.53
N GLY A 92 -3.69 5.83 -14.14
CA GLY A 92 -3.25 6.70 -15.23
C GLY A 92 -2.69 8.07 -14.82
N ARG A 93 -2.53 8.35 -13.53
CA ARG A 93 -1.82 9.55 -13.07
C ARG A 93 -0.33 9.43 -13.35
N ASP A 94 0.26 10.48 -13.93
CA ASP A 94 1.71 10.61 -13.98
C ASP A 94 2.21 11.17 -12.65
N LEU A 95 3.14 10.44 -12.03
CA LEU A 95 3.80 10.78 -10.77
C LEU A 95 5.32 10.59 -10.89
N ALA A 96 5.87 10.74 -12.09
CA ALA A 96 7.31 10.62 -12.33
C ALA A 96 8.12 11.59 -11.45
N ASP A 97 7.61 12.80 -11.23
CA ASP A 97 8.18 13.80 -10.33
C ASP A 97 8.26 13.36 -8.86
N ARG A 98 7.47 12.35 -8.46
CA ARG A 98 7.41 11.82 -7.08
C ARG A 98 8.33 10.63 -6.86
N ALA A 99 8.89 10.04 -7.90
CA ALA A 99 9.86 8.95 -7.79
C ALA A 99 11.23 9.48 -7.38
N VAL A 100 11.32 10.02 -6.16
CA VAL A 100 12.54 10.62 -5.60
C VAL A 100 13.09 9.74 -4.49
N GLY A 101 14.39 9.44 -4.55
CA GLY A 101 15.07 8.61 -3.56
C GLY A 101 16.40 8.05 -4.09
N GLU A 102 17.32 7.77 -3.15
CA GLU A 102 18.67 7.25 -3.47
C GLU A 102 18.61 5.83 -4.05
N SER A 103 17.66 5.00 -3.61
CA SER A 103 17.42 3.65 -4.12
C SER A 103 16.11 3.55 -4.92
N SER A 104 16.01 2.52 -5.77
CA SER A 104 14.75 2.22 -6.48
C SER A 104 13.60 1.88 -5.55
N ASP A 105 13.89 1.22 -4.42
CA ASP A 105 12.90 0.93 -3.38
C ASP A 105 12.37 2.23 -2.78
N ALA A 106 13.27 3.18 -2.47
CA ALA A 106 12.88 4.49 -1.95
C ALA A 106 12.02 5.27 -2.95
N ARG A 107 12.37 5.24 -4.25
CA ARG A 107 11.56 5.85 -5.30
C ARG A 107 10.17 5.21 -5.40
N PHE A 108 10.07 3.89 -5.29
CA PHE A 108 8.77 3.19 -5.25
C PHE A 108 7.92 3.66 -4.06
N GLU A 109 8.49 3.70 -2.86
CA GLU A 109 7.79 4.14 -1.65
C GLU A 109 7.34 5.59 -1.74
N ALA A 110 8.15 6.48 -2.33
CA ALA A 110 7.79 7.88 -2.54
C ALA A 110 6.56 8.04 -3.45
N VAL A 111 6.49 7.30 -4.56
CA VAL A 111 5.31 7.27 -5.44
C VAL A 111 4.10 6.70 -4.71
N MET A 112 4.26 5.60 -3.97
CA MET A 112 3.17 5.00 -3.18
C MET A 112 2.64 5.93 -2.10
N ALA A 113 3.52 6.71 -1.45
CA ALA A 113 3.14 7.70 -0.45
C ALA A 113 2.37 8.88 -1.08
N ALA A 114 2.78 9.35 -2.26
CA ALA A 114 2.06 10.38 -3.01
C ALA A 114 0.62 9.93 -3.41
N LEU A 115 0.41 8.62 -3.54
CA LEU A 115 -0.89 8.02 -3.81
C LEU A 115 -1.72 7.74 -2.54
N ALA A 116 -1.14 7.88 -1.35
CA ALA A 116 -1.88 7.73 -0.11
C ALA A 116 -2.82 8.93 0.08
N GLN A 117 -4.12 8.67 0.22
CA GLN A 117 -5.04 9.73 0.64
C GLN A 117 -4.64 10.17 2.05
N PRO A 118 -4.47 11.49 2.30
CA PRO A 118 -4.30 11.98 3.66
C PRO A 118 -5.50 11.51 4.46
N ARG A 119 -5.26 10.68 5.48
CA ARG A 119 -6.33 10.37 6.43
C ARG A 119 -6.66 11.70 7.13
N PRO A 120 -7.92 12.17 7.12
CA PRO A 120 -8.26 13.38 7.85
C PRO A 120 -7.82 13.20 9.31
N PRO A 121 -7.20 14.23 9.92
CA PRO A 121 -6.74 14.12 11.30
C PRO A 121 -7.91 13.72 12.19
N ALA A 122 -7.64 12.88 13.18
CA ALA A 122 -8.67 12.46 14.13
C ALA A 122 -9.30 13.72 14.77
N PRO A 123 -10.63 13.75 14.97
CA PRO A 123 -11.27 14.83 15.72
C PRO A 123 -10.56 14.98 17.07
N ARG A 124 -10.32 16.24 17.48
CA ARG A 124 -9.71 16.52 18.79
C ARG A 124 -10.59 15.91 19.89
N PRO A 125 -10.04 15.10 20.81
CA PRO A 125 -10.77 14.61 21.97
C PRO A 125 -11.33 15.79 22.78
N ARG A 126 -12.52 15.62 23.36
CA ARG A 126 -13.07 16.58 24.32
C ARG A 126 -12.47 16.28 25.68
N ILE A 127 -11.87 17.29 26.32
CA ILE A 127 -11.38 17.16 27.70
C ILE A 127 -12.55 17.43 28.66
N VAL A 128 -12.74 16.52 29.62
CA VAL A 128 -13.65 16.66 30.76
C VAL A 128 -12.80 17.08 31.95
N THR A 129 -13.13 18.22 32.55
CA THR A 129 -12.44 18.75 33.72
C THR A 129 -13.30 18.62 34.97
N VAL A 130 -12.65 18.42 36.11
CA VAL A 130 -13.29 18.58 37.43
C VAL A 130 -13.44 20.06 37.78
N ALA A 131 -14.24 20.36 38.80
CA ALA A 131 -14.57 21.73 39.21
C ALA A 131 -13.35 22.59 39.58
N ASP A 132 -12.22 21.96 39.95
CA ASP A 132 -10.95 22.63 40.26
C ASP A 132 -10.08 22.90 39.01
N GLY A 133 -10.58 22.60 37.81
CA GLY A 133 -9.92 22.85 36.53
C GLY A 133 -8.95 21.75 36.08
N ARG A 134 -8.70 20.70 36.87
CA ARG A 134 -7.85 19.58 36.43
C ARG A 134 -8.56 18.71 35.38
N ALA A 135 -7.79 18.19 34.43
CA ALA A 135 -8.30 17.25 33.43
C ALA A 135 -8.61 15.90 34.11
N LEU A 136 -9.87 15.50 34.06
CA LEU A 136 -10.35 14.21 34.60
C LEU A 136 -10.29 13.12 33.54
N ALA A 137 -10.76 13.43 32.33
CA ALA A 137 -10.83 12.45 31.25
C ALA A 137 -10.78 13.09 29.87
N GLU A 138 -10.25 12.35 28.90
CA GLU A 138 -10.39 12.65 27.48
C GLU A 138 -11.49 11.78 26.87
N VAL A 139 -12.40 12.41 26.12
CA VAL A 139 -13.51 11.75 25.43
C VAL A 139 -13.25 11.81 23.94
N ALA A 140 -13.01 10.65 23.33
CA ALA A 140 -12.85 10.51 21.89
C ALA A 140 -13.98 9.68 21.28
N ARG A 141 -14.41 10.01 20.06
CA ARG A 141 -15.32 9.17 19.26
C ARG A 141 -14.55 8.46 18.16
N LYS A 142 -14.58 7.13 18.15
CA LYS A 142 -13.86 6.31 17.17
C LYS A 142 -14.75 5.20 16.63
N ARG A 143 -15.05 5.23 15.32
CA ARG A 143 -15.82 4.18 14.62
C ARG A 143 -17.13 3.80 15.33
N GLY A 144 -17.91 4.81 15.74
CA GLY A 144 -19.18 4.60 16.45
C GLY A 144 -19.05 4.26 17.95
N ARG A 145 -17.83 4.21 18.50
CA ARG A 145 -17.59 4.00 19.93
C ARG A 145 -17.18 5.30 20.61
N THR A 146 -17.66 5.49 21.83
CA THR A 146 -17.15 6.51 22.74
C THR A 146 -16.04 5.89 23.58
N VAL A 147 -14.86 6.49 23.56
CA VAL A 147 -13.71 6.10 24.37
C VAL A 147 -13.50 7.18 25.42
N LEU A 148 -13.58 6.79 26.68
CA LEU A 148 -13.20 7.61 27.81
C LEU A 148 -11.80 7.19 28.26
N SER A 149 -10.85 8.11 28.25
CA SER A 149 -9.50 7.89 28.74
C SER A 149 -9.31 8.71 30.00
N VAL A 150 -9.20 8.03 31.13
CA VAL A 150 -9.00 8.62 32.46
C VAL A 150 -7.54 8.38 32.85
N ASP A 151 -6.85 9.41 33.33
CA ASP A 151 -5.50 9.25 33.87
C ASP A 151 -5.57 8.75 35.32
N ASN A 152 -5.14 7.51 35.53
CA ASN A 152 -5.14 6.84 36.83
C ASN A 152 -4.33 7.59 37.90
N GLY A 153 -3.33 8.40 37.50
CA GLY A 153 -2.56 9.23 38.41
C GLY A 153 -3.34 10.45 38.93
N VAL A 154 -4.36 10.90 38.20
CA VAL A 154 -5.17 12.08 38.53
C VAL A 154 -6.53 11.71 39.14
N SER A 155 -7.08 10.55 38.75
CA SER A 155 -8.44 10.12 39.09
C SER A 155 -8.61 9.54 40.49
N ALA A 156 -7.52 9.21 41.19
CA ALA A 156 -7.53 8.78 42.59
C ALA A 156 -8.59 7.69 42.92
N GLY A 157 -8.77 6.70 42.03
CA GLY A 157 -9.71 5.60 42.20
C GLY A 157 -11.09 5.82 41.55
N PHE A 158 -11.36 7.01 41.01
CA PHE A 158 -12.58 7.30 40.26
C PHE A 158 -12.74 6.41 39.02
N GLU A 159 -11.65 6.07 38.34
CA GLU A 159 -11.65 5.17 37.19
C GLU A 159 -12.21 3.79 37.52
N LYS A 160 -11.85 3.27 38.71
CA LYS A 160 -12.31 1.96 39.18
C LYS A 160 -13.79 2.02 39.57
N TRP A 161 -14.15 3.04 40.35
CA TRP A 161 -15.56 3.28 40.70
C TRP A 161 -16.42 3.43 39.44
N LEU A 162 -15.96 4.18 38.44
CA LEU A 162 -16.70 4.39 37.20
C LEU A 162 -16.99 3.06 36.51
N VAL A 163 -15.99 2.20 36.33
CA VAL A 163 -16.16 0.88 35.70
C VAL A 163 -17.16 0.01 36.46
N GLU A 164 -17.10 0.00 37.80
CA GLU A 164 -18.02 -0.76 38.65
C GLU A 164 -19.46 -0.22 38.61
N ASN A 165 -19.64 1.08 38.36
CA ASN A 165 -20.95 1.74 38.38
C ASN A 165 -21.55 1.99 36.98
N LEU A 166 -20.85 1.63 35.90
CA LEU A 166 -21.32 1.87 34.52
C LEU A 166 -22.71 1.29 34.23
N ALA A 167 -23.00 0.09 34.75
CA ALA A 167 -24.31 -0.55 34.55
C ALA A 167 -25.44 0.20 35.26
N HIS A 168 -25.18 0.69 36.47
CA HIS A 168 -26.13 1.47 37.24
C HIS A 168 -26.39 2.84 36.58
N LEU A 169 -25.33 3.55 36.18
CA LEU A 169 -25.44 4.83 35.46
C LEU A 169 -26.23 4.71 34.15
N HIS A 170 -26.13 3.56 33.47
CA HIS A 170 -26.95 3.30 32.29
C HIS A 170 -28.43 3.12 32.66
N GLY A 171 -28.74 2.42 33.75
CA GLY A 171 -30.10 2.24 34.27
C GLY A 171 -30.76 3.58 34.60
N ASP A 172 -30.12 4.41 35.43
CA ASP A 172 -30.64 5.73 35.81
C ASP A 172 -30.95 6.62 34.60
N TRP A 173 -30.11 6.55 33.56
CA TRP A 173 -30.30 7.30 32.34
C TRP A 173 -31.46 6.76 31.48
N GLN A 174 -31.75 5.46 31.54
CA GLN A 174 -32.91 4.88 30.86
C GLN A 174 -34.21 5.28 31.57
N ASP A 175 -34.23 5.21 32.89
CA ASP A 175 -35.42 5.53 33.70
C ASP A 175 -35.78 7.01 33.55
N GLY A 176 -34.80 7.91 33.54
CA GLY A 176 -35.02 9.35 33.31
C GLY A 176 -35.41 9.75 31.87
N ARG A 177 -35.65 8.78 30.97
CA ARG A 177 -36.16 9.01 29.61
C ARG A 177 -37.61 8.55 29.42
N GLU A 178 -38.17 7.80 30.37
CA GLU A 178 -39.56 7.33 30.33
C GLU A 178 -40.55 8.34 30.97
N ASP A 179 -40.04 9.41 31.58
CA ASP A 179 -40.76 10.62 31.99
C ASP A 179 -40.60 11.78 30.96
#